data_AF-A0A0D2H510-F1
#
_entry.id   AF-A0A0D2H510-F1
#
_cell.length_a   1.000
_cell.length_b   1.000
_cell.length_c   1.000
_cell.angle_alpha   90.00
_cell.angle_beta   90.00
_cell.angle_gamma   90.00
#
_symmetry.space_group_name_H-M   'P 1'
#
loop_
_entity.id
_entity.type
_entity.pdbx_description
1 polymer ?
#
loop_
_entity_poly.entity_id
_entity_poly.type
_entity_poly.pdbx_seq_one_letter_code
_entity_poly.pdbx_strand_id
1 'polypeptide(L)'
;MESRLDYQDMQDSQSGGTRRYLSNRDGDDMRSPAVRKVLFEQLDAQLKAYDDLLSRSAALYQYQKPDEEDRSSIANLIHNDGSLAQRDRSWIRKIDDLIVLGGEQNSSWVHGLVSHLFTWTSRSLVRCLLRSKIQDRKLEGSSMHVELYERKRFNRVVGFLYTIAIAALIMGPVLVLYRLRHLDGYAQNLLAFAFTTIFALLCSTATAAKQHEIFAVTAAYCAVLVVFTNQNTNGNGQTSIAIPQASS
;
A
#
# COMPACT_ATOMS: atom_id res chain seq x y z
N MET A 1 -28.64 -0.09 -33.93
CA MET A 1 -28.12 -0.75 -35.15
C MET A 1 -28.69 -2.16 -35.24
N GLU A 2 -28.61 -2.93 -34.16
CA GLU A 2 -29.29 -4.23 -34.01
C GLU A 2 -30.79 -4.16 -34.33
N SER A 3 -31.52 -3.21 -33.76
CA SER A 3 -32.95 -3.01 -34.09
C SER A 3 -33.25 -2.73 -35.57
N ARG A 4 -32.29 -2.21 -36.34
CA ARG A 4 -32.44 -2.02 -37.80
C ARG A 4 -32.18 -3.32 -38.56
N LEU A 5 -31.24 -4.15 -38.09
CA LEU A 5 -31.01 -5.50 -38.61
C LEU A 5 -32.23 -6.38 -38.35
N ASP A 6 -32.76 -6.37 -37.11
CA ASP A 6 -33.97 -7.13 -36.75
C ASP A 6 -35.17 -6.74 -37.60
N TYR A 7 -35.34 -5.43 -37.83
CA TYR A 7 -36.41 -4.93 -38.69
C TYR A 7 -36.26 -5.44 -40.13
N GLN A 8 -35.04 -5.45 -40.65
CA GLN A 8 -34.76 -5.95 -41.99
C GLN A 8 -34.93 -7.47 -42.11
N ASP A 9 -34.51 -8.22 -41.10
CA ASP A 9 -34.69 -9.67 -41.04
C ASP A 9 -36.18 -10.03 -40.95
N MET A 10 -36.95 -9.25 -40.20
CA MET A 10 -38.40 -9.39 -40.13
C MET A 10 -39.04 -9.14 -41.50
N GLN A 11 -38.64 -8.11 -42.23
CA GLN A 11 -39.14 -7.84 -43.59
C GLN A 11 -38.78 -8.96 -44.58
N ASP A 12 -37.55 -9.45 -44.55
CA ASP A 12 -37.09 -10.53 -45.43
C ASP A 12 -37.77 -11.87 -45.09
N SER A 13 -38.18 -12.08 -43.83
CA SER A 13 -38.89 -13.30 -43.39
C SER A 13 -40.35 -13.37 -43.89
N GLN A 14 -40.99 -12.21 -44.02
CA GLN A 14 -42.39 -12.08 -44.48
C GLN A 14 -42.53 -12.22 -45.99
N SER A 15 -41.45 -11.98 -46.74
CA SER A 15 -41.45 -11.96 -48.20
C SER A 15 -40.82 -13.24 -48.77
N GLY A 16 -41.62 -14.06 -49.46
CA GLY A 16 -41.18 -15.38 -49.97
C GLY A 16 -39.96 -15.34 -50.90
N GLY A 17 -39.76 -14.26 -51.66
CA GLY A 17 -38.62 -14.09 -52.57
C GLY A 17 -37.32 -13.64 -51.90
N THR A 18 -37.41 -12.92 -50.78
CA THR A 18 -36.24 -12.42 -50.03
C THR A 18 -35.84 -13.32 -48.87
N ARG A 19 -36.70 -14.27 -48.48
CA ARG A 19 -36.41 -15.26 -47.43
C ARG A 19 -35.12 -16.04 -47.64
N ARG A 20 -34.71 -16.27 -48.90
CA ARG A 20 -33.45 -16.95 -49.25
C ARG A 20 -32.19 -16.21 -48.77
N TYR A 21 -32.29 -14.89 -48.61
CA TYR A 21 -31.16 -14.04 -48.19
C TYR A 21 -30.88 -14.15 -46.69
N LEU A 22 -31.85 -14.61 -45.89
CA LEU A 22 -31.64 -14.91 -44.46
C LEU A 22 -30.73 -16.13 -44.26
N SER A 23 -30.76 -17.08 -45.21
CA SER A 23 -29.95 -18.30 -45.18
C SER A 23 -28.63 -18.19 -45.94
N ASN A 24 -28.44 -17.15 -46.74
CA ASN A 24 -27.27 -17.01 -47.61
C ASN A 24 -26.72 -15.57 -47.58
N ARG A 25 -25.65 -15.39 -46.80
CA ARG A 25 -24.95 -14.11 -46.67
C ARG A 25 -24.36 -13.62 -47.98
N ASP A 26 -23.65 -14.47 -48.72
CA ASP A 26 -22.99 -14.08 -49.97
C ASP A 26 -24.02 -13.63 -51.02
N GLY A 27 -25.19 -14.28 -51.03
CA GLY A 27 -26.31 -13.87 -51.88
C GLY A 27 -26.94 -12.53 -51.49
N ASP A 28 -26.94 -12.19 -50.20
CA ASP A 28 -27.43 -10.90 -49.70
C ASP A 28 -26.42 -9.77 -49.92
N ASP A 29 -25.11 -10.06 -49.82
CA ASP A 29 -24.03 -9.11 -50.11
C ASP A 29 -24.02 -8.68 -51.59
N MET A 30 -24.50 -9.55 -52.49
CA MET A 30 -24.68 -9.26 -53.92
C MET A 30 -25.97 -8.47 -54.23
N ARG A 31 -26.84 -8.22 -53.24
CA ARG A 31 -28.09 -7.45 -53.41
C ARG A 31 -27.76 -5.98 -53.66
N SER A 32 -28.53 -5.31 -54.52
CA SER A 32 -28.45 -3.86 -54.71
C SER A 32 -29.76 -3.21 -54.25
N PRO A 33 -29.77 -2.40 -53.16
CA PRO A 33 -28.66 -2.10 -52.25
C PRO A 33 -28.39 -3.18 -51.19
N ALA A 34 -27.12 -3.40 -50.85
CA ALA A 34 -26.67 -4.36 -49.83
C ALA A 34 -26.79 -3.75 -48.42
N VAL A 35 -28.02 -3.52 -47.95
CA VAL A 35 -28.28 -2.78 -46.69
C VAL A 35 -27.71 -3.51 -45.47
N ARG A 36 -27.81 -4.85 -45.41
CA ARG A 36 -27.33 -5.66 -44.29
C ARG A 36 -25.80 -5.58 -44.18
N LYS A 37 -25.09 -5.63 -45.30
CA LYS A 37 -23.63 -5.46 -45.38
C LYS A 37 -23.18 -4.12 -44.81
N VAL A 38 -23.82 -3.03 -45.23
CA VAL A 38 -23.50 -1.68 -44.72
C VAL A 38 -23.75 -1.57 -43.22
N LEU A 39 -24.83 -2.18 -42.72
CA LEU A 39 -25.11 -2.24 -41.28
C LEU A 39 -24.06 -3.04 -40.52
N PHE A 40 -23.59 -4.17 -41.07
CA PHE A 40 -22.50 -4.95 -40.47
C PHE A 40 -21.18 -4.19 -40.48
N GLU A 41 -20.85 -3.46 -41.54
CA GLU A 41 -19.64 -2.62 -41.58
C GLU A 41 -19.69 -1.52 -40.50
N GLN A 42 -20.85 -0.88 -40.32
CA GLN A 42 -21.03 0.10 -39.24
C GLN A 42 -20.95 -0.53 -37.85
N LEU A 43 -21.52 -1.74 -37.69
CA LEU A 43 -21.50 -2.46 -36.43
C LEU A 43 -20.08 -2.92 -36.08
N ASP A 44 -19.31 -3.40 -37.05
CA ASP A 44 -17.91 -3.79 -36.88
C ASP A 44 -17.04 -2.59 -36.47
N ALA A 45 -17.24 -1.42 -37.10
CA ALA A 45 -16.53 -0.21 -36.71
C ALA A 45 -16.82 0.22 -35.26
N GLN A 46 -18.08 0.11 -34.83
CA GLN A 46 -18.49 0.46 -33.47
C GLN A 46 -18.05 -0.58 -32.45
N LEU A 47 -18.07 -1.86 -32.82
CA LEU A 47 -17.57 -2.96 -31.99
C LEU A 47 -16.06 -2.82 -31.74
N LYS A 48 -15.29 -2.46 -32.78
CA LYS A 48 -13.86 -2.17 -32.65
C LYS A 48 -13.59 -0.99 -31.72
N ALA A 49 -14.38 0.09 -31.83
CA ALA A 49 -14.25 1.24 -30.94
C ALA A 49 -14.57 0.86 -29.48
N TYR A 50 -15.60 0.03 -29.27
CA TYR A 50 -15.95 -0.49 -27.96
C TYR A 50 -14.86 -1.41 -27.38
N ASP A 51 -14.30 -2.31 -28.19
CA ASP A 51 -13.22 -3.22 -27.77
C ASP A 51 -11.96 -2.45 -27.36
N ASP A 52 -11.61 -1.39 -28.11
CA ASP A 52 -10.52 -0.48 -27.75
C ASP A 52 -10.80 0.22 -26.40
N LEU A 53 -12.01 0.76 -26.19
CA LEU A 53 -12.41 1.34 -24.90
C LEU A 53 -12.38 0.31 -23.76
N LEU A 54 -12.84 -0.91 -24.02
CA LEU A 54 -12.86 -1.99 -23.03
C LEU A 54 -11.43 -2.39 -22.65
N SER A 55 -10.54 -2.56 -23.62
CA SER A 55 -9.12 -2.88 -23.39
C SER A 55 -8.42 -1.80 -22.56
N ARG A 56 -8.69 -0.52 -22.86
CA ARG A 56 -8.18 0.63 -22.09
C ARG A 56 -8.75 0.65 -20.68
N SER A 57 -10.06 0.39 -20.52
CA SER A 57 -10.68 0.34 -19.19
C SER A 57 -10.10 -0.80 -18.34
N ALA A 58 -9.86 -1.98 -18.95
CA ALA A 58 -9.23 -3.10 -18.29
C ALA A 58 -7.79 -2.76 -17.88
N ALA A 59 -7.04 -2.07 -18.74
CA ALA A 59 -5.71 -1.56 -18.39
C ALA A 59 -5.78 -0.52 -17.25
N LEU A 60 -6.81 0.33 -17.23
CA LEU A 60 -7.00 1.29 -16.15
C LEU A 60 -7.26 0.60 -14.80
N TYR A 61 -8.02 -0.49 -14.78
CA TYR A 61 -8.25 -1.29 -13.57
C TYR A 61 -7.00 -2.02 -13.06
N GLN A 62 -5.95 -2.16 -13.88
CA GLN A 62 -4.66 -2.70 -13.41
C GLN A 62 -3.85 -1.67 -12.61
N TYR A 63 -4.17 -0.38 -12.74
CA TYR A 63 -3.51 0.64 -11.93
C TYR A 63 -3.98 0.60 -10.48
N GLN A 64 -3.05 0.96 -9.59
CA GLN A 64 -3.32 0.95 -8.17
C GLN A 64 -4.26 2.09 -7.79
N LYS A 65 -5.24 1.77 -6.94
CA LYS A 65 -6.11 2.75 -6.27
C LYS A 65 -5.27 3.67 -5.38
N PRO A 66 -5.53 4.99 -5.36
CA PRO A 66 -4.84 5.91 -4.46
C PRO A 66 -5.05 5.57 -3.00
N ASP A 67 -3.99 5.80 -2.23
CA ASP A 67 -4.09 5.79 -0.77
C ASP A 67 -4.91 6.99 -0.29
N GLU A 68 -5.58 6.82 0.84
CA GLU A 68 -6.47 7.81 1.39
C GLU A 68 -5.71 9.06 1.88
N GLU A 69 -4.48 8.88 2.36
CA GLU A 69 -3.62 9.99 2.81
C GLU A 69 -3.23 10.88 1.63
N ASP A 70 -2.75 10.30 0.53
CA ASP A 70 -2.38 11.01 -0.71
C ASP A 70 -3.58 11.79 -1.28
N ARG A 71 -4.76 11.14 -1.28
CA ARG A 71 -6.00 11.77 -1.74
C ARG A 71 -6.39 12.96 -0.87
N SER A 72 -6.29 12.82 0.45
CA SER A 72 -6.61 13.90 1.40
C SER A 72 -5.66 15.09 1.25
N SER A 73 -4.38 14.83 0.96
CA SER A 73 -3.37 15.86 0.70
C SER A 73 -3.71 16.68 -0.53
N ILE A 74 -4.06 16.02 -1.65
CA ILE A 74 -4.49 16.68 -2.88
C ILE A 74 -5.82 17.41 -2.69
N ALA A 75 -6.76 16.84 -1.93
CA ALA A 75 -8.03 17.48 -1.64
C ALA A 75 -7.85 18.76 -0.82
N ASN A 76 -6.99 18.72 0.21
CA ASN A 76 -6.64 19.88 1.01
C ASN A 76 -5.93 20.94 0.18
N LEU A 77 -5.03 20.52 -0.71
CA LEU A 77 -4.35 21.42 -1.63
C LEU A 77 -5.35 22.14 -2.54
N ILE A 78 -6.22 21.40 -3.22
CA ILE A 78 -7.24 21.97 -4.12
C ILE A 78 -8.21 22.89 -3.36
N HIS A 79 -8.54 22.55 -2.11
CA HIS A 79 -9.40 23.38 -1.28
C HIS A 79 -8.73 24.68 -0.85
N ASN A 80 -7.43 24.64 -0.52
CA ASN A 80 -6.66 25.78 -0.04
C ASN A 80 -6.18 26.72 -1.16
N ASP A 81 -5.86 26.17 -2.34
CA ASP A 81 -5.20 26.91 -3.42
C ASP A 81 -6.17 27.76 -4.26
N GLY A 82 -7.49 27.58 -4.07
CA GLY A 82 -8.54 28.45 -4.61
C GLY A 82 -8.67 28.51 -6.15
N SER A 83 -7.72 27.94 -6.88
CA SER A 83 -7.54 28.07 -8.34
C SER A 83 -8.58 27.30 -9.17
N LEU A 84 -9.14 26.22 -8.62
CA LEU A 84 -10.19 25.44 -9.27
C LEU A 84 -11.58 25.99 -8.93
N ALA A 85 -12.42 26.18 -9.94
CA ALA A 85 -13.81 26.57 -9.77
C ALA A 85 -14.58 25.50 -8.95
N GLN A 86 -15.52 25.93 -8.10
CA GLN A 86 -16.22 25.03 -7.17
C GLN A 86 -16.92 23.85 -7.88
N ARG A 87 -17.41 24.07 -9.10
CA ARG A 87 -18.08 23.05 -9.93
C ARG A 87 -17.12 21.92 -10.33
N ASP A 88 -15.87 22.28 -10.56
CA ASP A 88 -14.80 21.37 -10.99
C ASP A 88 -14.08 20.73 -9.80
N ARG A 89 -14.49 20.97 -8.55
CA ARG A 89 -13.94 20.26 -7.38
C ARG A 89 -14.65 18.95 -7.10
N SER A 90 -15.73 18.64 -7.82
CA SER A 90 -16.56 17.47 -7.55
C SER A 90 -15.91 16.13 -7.93
N TRP A 91 -14.96 16.12 -8.86
CA TRP A 91 -14.27 14.90 -9.31
C TRP A 91 -13.43 14.25 -8.20
N ILE A 92 -12.86 15.02 -7.27
CA ILE A 92 -12.02 14.46 -6.20
C ILE A 92 -12.80 13.59 -5.19
N ARG A 93 -14.13 13.69 -5.22
CA ARG A 93 -15.03 12.83 -4.43
C ARG A 93 -15.27 11.48 -5.08
N LYS A 94 -14.93 11.32 -6.36
CA LYS A 94 -15.10 10.07 -7.13
C LYS A 94 -13.89 9.18 -6.93
N ILE A 95 -13.82 8.58 -5.74
CA ILE A 95 -12.69 7.73 -5.30
C ILE A 95 -12.33 6.66 -6.33
N ASP A 96 -13.33 6.07 -6.99
CA ASP A 96 -13.13 4.96 -7.93
C ASP A 96 -12.64 5.41 -9.32
N ASP A 97 -12.57 6.72 -9.58
CA ASP A 97 -12.08 7.30 -10.84
C ASP A 97 -10.65 7.85 -10.72
N LEU A 98 -10.07 7.84 -9.52
CA LEU A 98 -8.69 8.27 -9.31
C LEU A 98 -7.74 7.07 -9.44
N ILE A 99 -6.65 7.27 -10.17
CA ILE A 99 -5.55 6.31 -10.32
C ILE A 99 -4.22 6.96 -9.95
N VAL A 100 -3.29 6.17 -9.40
CA VAL A 100 -1.94 6.65 -9.10
C VAL A 100 -0.97 6.20 -10.19
N LEU A 101 -0.40 7.16 -10.90
CA LEU A 101 0.64 6.93 -11.90
C LEU A 101 1.99 6.80 -11.17
N GLY A 102 2.50 5.58 -11.01
CA GLY A 102 3.84 5.33 -10.43
C GLY A 102 3.89 5.17 -8.91
N GLY A 103 2.81 4.68 -8.29
CA GLY A 103 2.79 4.30 -6.89
C GLY A 103 3.56 3.01 -6.69
N GLU A 104 4.74 3.09 -6.06
CA GLU A 104 5.32 1.93 -5.40
C GLU A 104 4.44 1.66 -4.19
N GLN A 105 4.00 0.41 -4.00
CA GLN A 105 3.12 0.01 -2.89
C GLN A 105 3.89 0.11 -1.58
N ASN A 106 4.09 1.33 -1.10
CA ASN A 106 4.57 1.56 0.24
C ASN A 106 3.43 1.16 1.17
N SER A 107 3.72 0.27 2.11
CA SER A 107 2.75 -0.24 3.07
C SER A 107 2.05 0.93 3.78
N SER A 108 0.75 1.10 3.51
CA SER A 108 -0.12 2.17 4.03
C SER A 108 0.02 2.33 5.56
N TRP A 109 0.19 1.22 6.27
CA TRP A 109 0.44 1.23 7.72
C TRP A 109 1.78 1.89 8.13
N VAL A 110 2.84 1.74 7.33
CA VAL A 110 4.15 2.33 7.65
C VAL A 110 4.12 3.84 7.45
N HIS A 111 3.41 4.32 6.44
CA HIS A 111 3.14 5.75 6.26
C HIS A 111 2.38 6.33 7.44
N GLY A 112 1.29 5.67 7.89
CA GLY A 112 0.54 6.09 9.08
C GLY A 112 1.37 6.07 10.38
N LEU A 113 2.21 5.04 10.57
CA LEU A 113 3.09 4.95 11.73
C LEU A 113 4.14 6.07 11.72
N VAL A 114 4.77 6.29 10.56
CA VAL A 114 5.83 7.28 10.37
C VAL A 114 5.26 8.69 10.47
N SER A 115 4.09 8.95 9.89
CA SER A 115 3.39 10.23 10.02
C SER A 115 3.02 10.50 11.49
N HIS A 116 2.51 9.50 12.22
CA HIS A 116 2.24 9.62 13.65
C HIS A 116 3.51 9.83 14.49
N LEU A 117 4.62 9.18 14.12
CA LEU A 117 5.91 9.39 14.78
C LEU A 117 6.46 10.79 14.48
N PHE A 118 6.23 11.30 13.27
CA PHE A 118 6.65 12.64 12.86
C PHE A 118 5.79 13.75 13.46
N THR A 119 4.50 13.52 13.70
CA THR A 119 3.66 14.48 14.44
C THR A 119 3.99 14.49 15.93
N TRP A 120 4.41 13.34 16.47
CA TRP A 120 4.92 13.23 17.83
C TRP A 120 6.31 13.86 17.98
N THR A 121 7.18 13.75 16.97
CA THR A 121 8.49 14.40 16.94
C THR A 121 8.38 15.89 16.59
N SER A 122 9.37 16.68 17.01
CA SER A 122 9.32 18.15 16.84
C SER A 122 9.22 18.57 15.37
N ARG A 123 8.31 19.52 15.06
CA ARG A 123 8.11 20.13 13.72
C ARG A 123 9.41 20.70 13.10
N SER A 124 10.43 20.96 13.91
CA SER A 124 11.74 21.43 13.45
C SER A 124 12.61 20.30 12.89
N LEU A 125 12.52 19.09 13.44
CA LEU A 125 13.25 17.92 12.95
C LEU A 125 12.65 17.41 11.64
N VAL A 126 11.32 17.36 11.56
CA VAL A 126 10.58 17.04 10.33
C VAL A 126 11.03 17.97 9.20
N ARG A 127 11.00 19.28 9.45
CA ARG A 127 11.47 20.28 8.47
C ARG A 127 12.95 20.11 8.13
N CYS A 128 13.83 19.83 9.08
CA CYS A 128 15.26 19.68 8.79
C CYS A 128 15.59 18.41 7.98
N LEU A 129 14.97 17.27 8.33
CA LEU A 129 15.23 15.98 7.70
C LEU A 129 14.58 15.85 6.32
N LEU A 130 13.38 16.40 6.15
CA LEU A 130 12.59 16.19 4.94
C LEU A 130 12.59 17.35 3.95
N ARG A 131 12.91 18.59 4.38
CA ARG A 131 12.91 19.76 3.50
C ARG A 131 14.26 19.93 2.81
N SER A 132 14.24 20.01 1.48
CA SER A 132 15.42 20.37 0.68
C SER A 132 15.43 21.89 0.45
N LYS A 133 16.59 22.54 0.67
CA LYS A 133 16.80 23.97 0.31
C LYS A 133 16.53 24.27 -1.17
N ILE A 134 16.55 23.24 -2.02
CA ILE A 134 16.28 23.34 -3.46
C ILE A 134 14.77 23.44 -3.75
N GLN A 135 13.92 22.84 -2.90
CA GLN A 135 12.46 22.95 -2.99
C GLN A 135 12.00 24.34 -2.57
N ASP A 136 12.64 24.91 -1.54
CA ASP A 136 12.36 26.26 -1.06
C ASP A 136 12.54 27.30 -2.15
N ARG A 137 13.60 27.14 -2.95
CA ARG A 137 13.87 28.02 -4.09
C ARG A 137 12.90 27.86 -5.27
N LYS A 138 12.20 26.72 -5.35
CA LYS A 138 11.12 26.49 -6.33
C LYS A 138 9.76 26.98 -5.83
N LEU A 139 9.58 27.06 -4.51
CA LEU A 139 8.36 27.57 -3.86
C LEU A 139 8.39 29.10 -3.68
N GLU A 140 9.57 29.73 -3.72
CA GLU A 140 9.79 31.17 -3.47
C GLU A 140 9.04 32.12 -4.44
N GLY A 141 8.39 31.60 -5.49
CA GLY A 141 7.59 32.37 -6.45
C GLY A 141 6.13 31.92 -6.62
N SER A 142 5.67 30.91 -5.88
CA SER A 142 4.31 30.36 -6.01
C SER A 142 3.54 30.52 -4.70
N SER A 143 2.32 31.06 -4.76
CA SER A 143 1.39 31.18 -3.62
C SER A 143 0.88 29.82 -3.11
N MET A 144 1.30 28.72 -3.72
CA MET A 144 0.90 27.36 -3.40
C MET A 144 1.55 26.89 -2.11
N HIS A 145 0.74 26.69 -1.06
CA HIS A 145 1.19 26.11 0.21
C HIS A 145 1.31 24.58 0.10
N VAL A 146 2.19 24.09 -0.78
CA VAL A 146 2.43 22.66 -1.00
C VAL A 146 3.68 22.24 -0.23
N GLU A 147 3.52 21.37 0.76
CA GLU A 147 4.64 20.67 1.38
C GLU A 147 5.07 19.51 0.47
N LEU A 148 6.03 19.76 -0.44
CA LEU A 148 6.60 18.71 -1.29
C LEU A 148 7.67 17.94 -0.52
N TYR A 149 7.42 16.65 -0.26
CA TYR A 149 8.36 15.74 0.38
C TYR A 149 9.26 15.04 -0.66
N GLU A 150 10.59 15.03 -0.43
CA GLU A 150 11.52 14.28 -1.28
C GLU A 150 11.46 12.77 -0.93
N ARG A 151 10.83 11.98 -1.80
CA ARG A 151 10.61 10.52 -1.64
C ARG A 151 11.88 9.73 -1.30
N LYS A 152 13.04 10.11 -1.86
CA LYS A 152 14.34 9.46 -1.58
C LYS A 152 14.81 9.65 -0.13
N ARG A 153 14.56 10.83 0.45
CA ARG A 153 14.94 11.11 1.84
C ARG A 153 13.97 10.47 2.80
N PHE A 154 12.68 10.49 2.50
CA PHE A 154 11.66 9.81 3.30
C PHE A 154 12.00 8.32 3.46
N ASN A 155 12.23 7.60 2.36
CA ASN A 155 12.60 6.18 2.43
C ASN A 155 13.91 5.95 3.20
N ARG A 156 14.88 6.86 3.11
CA ARG A 156 16.13 6.78 3.88
C ARG A 156 15.89 6.96 5.38
N VAL A 157 15.05 7.92 5.78
CA VAL A 157 14.72 8.17 7.18
C VAL A 157 13.93 7.01 7.76
N VAL A 158 12.97 6.47 7.01
CA VAL A 158 12.23 5.26 7.39
C VAL A 158 13.18 4.08 7.57
N GLY A 159 14.08 3.84 6.61
CA GLY A 159 15.11 2.81 6.74
C GLY A 159 16.00 3.00 7.97
N PHE A 160 16.42 4.24 8.26
CA PHE A 160 17.22 4.56 9.44
C PHE A 160 16.46 4.36 10.76
N LEU A 161 15.17 4.71 10.80
CA LEU A 161 14.33 4.45 11.96
C LEU A 161 14.17 2.95 12.19
N TYR A 162 13.98 2.17 11.13
CA TYR A 162 13.94 0.71 11.22
C TYR A 162 15.23 0.12 11.75
N THR A 163 16.40 0.59 11.29
CA THR A 163 17.67 0.07 11.81
C THR A 163 17.87 0.41 13.28
N ILE A 164 17.51 1.62 13.73
CA ILE A 164 17.53 1.98 15.15
C ILE A 164 16.55 1.11 15.94
N ALA A 165 15.32 0.93 15.46
CA ALA A 165 14.31 0.14 16.15
C ALA A 165 14.73 -1.33 16.30
N ILE A 166 15.30 -1.94 15.26
CA ILE A 166 15.86 -3.30 15.31
C ILE A 166 17.04 -3.36 16.30
N ALA A 167 17.96 -2.41 16.24
CA ALA A 167 19.10 -2.37 17.16
C ALA A 167 18.64 -2.22 18.63
N ALA A 168 17.66 -1.36 18.88
CA ALA A 168 17.06 -1.15 20.19
C ALA A 168 16.31 -2.38 20.69
N LEU A 169 15.65 -3.14 19.81
CA LEU A 169 14.99 -4.39 20.18
C LEU A 169 15.98 -5.54 20.43
N ILE A 170 17.16 -5.52 19.80
CA ILE A 170 18.19 -6.52 20.09
C ILE A 170 18.83 -6.24 21.46
N MET A 171 19.22 -4.99 21.74
CA MET A 171 19.91 -4.63 22.98
C MET A 171 18.99 -4.32 24.16
N GLY A 172 17.81 -3.75 23.89
CA GLY A 172 16.87 -3.30 24.91
C GLY A 172 16.46 -4.40 25.89
N PRO A 173 16.08 -5.59 25.44
CA PRO A 173 15.63 -6.67 26.32
C PRO A 173 16.77 -7.19 27.22
N VAL A 174 18.00 -7.22 26.72
CA VAL A 174 19.18 -7.55 27.54
C VAL A 174 19.38 -6.52 28.66
N LEU A 175 19.27 -5.22 28.33
CA LEU A 175 19.40 -4.14 29.31
C LEU A 175 18.27 -4.14 30.34
N VAL A 176 17.03 -4.38 29.91
CA VAL A 176 15.86 -4.43 30.79
C VAL A 176 15.96 -5.65 31.71
N LEU A 177 16.29 -6.84 31.18
CA LEU A 177 16.50 -8.04 31.99
C LEU A 177 17.65 -7.88 32.99
N TYR A 178 18.71 -7.16 32.63
CA TYR A 178 19.80 -6.83 33.56
C TYR A 178 19.32 -5.96 34.74
N ARG A 179 18.46 -4.97 34.48
CA ARG A 179 17.92 -4.07 35.52
C ARG A 179 16.87 -4.74 36.40
N LEU A 180 16.10 -5.67 35.82
CA LEU A 180 15.00 -6.38 36.48
C LEU A 180 15.41 -7.73 37.09
N ARG A 181 16.72 -7.97 37.28
CA ARG A 181 17.26 -9.24 37.82
C ARG A 181 16.68 -9.63 39.19
N HIS A 182 16.14 -8.68 39.95
CA HIS A 182 15.59 -8.90 41.29
C HIS A 182 14.11 -9.35 41.29
N LEU A 183 13.42 -9.34 40.14
CA LEU A 183 12.02 -9.74 40.02
C LEU A 183 11.86 -11.25 39.79
N ASP A 184 10.67 -11.77 40.06
CA ASP A 184 10.31 -13.18 39.90
C ASP A 184 10.62 -13.71 38.48
N GLY A 185 11.12 -14.95 38.39
CA GLY A 185 11.51 -15.58 37.13
C GLY A 185 10.36 -15.69 36.11
N TYR A 186 9.11 -15.76 36.58
CA TYR A 186 7.92 -15.73 35.71
C TYR A 186 7.75 -14.37 35.00
N ALA A 187 7.98 -13.25 35.69
CA ALA A 187 7.89 -11.91 35.12
C ALA A 187 8.99 -11.68 34.07
N GLN A 188 10.20 -12.21 34.31
CA GLN A 188 11.30 -12.14 33.35
C GLN A 188 10.99 -12.89 32.05
N ASN A 189 10.40 -14.09 32.16
CA ASN A 189 10.00 -14.87 30.99
C ASN A 189 8.84 -14.24 30.21
N LEU A 190 7.84 -13.69 30.91
CA LEU A 190 6.73 -12.97 30.28
C LEU A 190 7.24 -11.74 29.51
N LEU A 191 8.21 -11.01 30.08
CA LEU A 191 8.81 -9.86 29.45
C LEU A 191 9.65 -10.23 28.22
N ALA A 192 10.45 -11.30 28.31
CA ALA A 192 11.20 -11.84 27.17
C ALA A 192 10.26 -12.26 26.02
N PHE A 193 9.12 -12.88 26.35
CA PHE A 193 8.09 -13.22 25.37
C PHE A 193 7.49 -11.97 24.71
N ALA A 194 7.14 -10.95 25.49
CA ALA A 194 6.60 -9.69 24.97
C ALA A 194 7.59 -8.97 24.04
N PHE A 195 8.88 -8.94 24.37
CA PHE A 195 9.88 -8.37 23.46
C PHE A 195 10.08 -9.20 22.18
N THR A 196 10.01 -10.53 22.28
CA THR A 196 10.10 -11.43 21.13
C THR A 196 8.92 -11.23 20.16
N THR A 197 7.70 -11.02 20.67
CA THR A 197 6.53 -10.77 19.82
C THR A 197 6.60 -9.42 19.12
N ILE A 198 7.01 -8.36 19.81
CA ILE A 198 7.25 -7.04 19.21
C ILE A 198 8.33 -7.12 18.13
N PHE A 199 9.41 -7.89 18.38
CA PHE A 199 10.46 -8.13 17.39
C PHE A 199 9.96 -8.84 16.14
N ALA A 200 9.20 -9.92 16.31
CA ALA A 200 8.62 -10.65 15.19
C ALA A 200 7.69 -9.76 14.35
N LEU A 201 6.85 -8.94 15.00
CA LEU A 201 5.97 -7.98 14.33
C LEU A 201 6.75 -6.91 13.56
N LEU A 202 7.81 -6.35 14.17
CA LEU A 202 8.65 -5.37 13.51
C LEU A 202 9.39 -5.98 12.32
N CYS A 203 9.97 -7.18 12.45
CA CYS A 203 10.65 -7.86 11.35
C CYS A 203 9.70 -8.24 10.21
N SER A 204 8.47 -8.66 10.51
CA SER A 204 7.44 -8.99 9.53
C SER A 204 6.98 -7.79 8.70
N THR A 205 7.08 -6.59 9.26
CA THR A 205 6.63 -5.36 8.59
C THR A 205 7.77 -4.59 7.95
N ALA A 206 8.96 -4.65 8.54
CA ALA A 206 10.17 -3.99 8.04
C ALA A 206 10.81 -4.71 6.85
N THR A 207 10.63 -6.03 6.73
CA THR A 207 11.30 -6.84 5.72
C THR A 207 10.28 -7.53 4.81
N ALA A 208 10.43 -7.40 3.50
CA ALA A 208 9.76 -8.25 2.51
C ALA A 208 10.37 -9.67 2.46
N ALA A 209 10.83 -10.16 3.62
CA ALA A 209 11.44 -11.47 3.79
C ALA A 209 10.37 -12.55 3.72
N LYS A 210 10.75 -13.72 3.21
CA LYS A 210 9.82 -14.85 3.18
C LYS A 210 9.51 -15.28 4.61
N GLN A 211 8.30 -15.81 4.83
CA GLN A 211 7.83 -16.20 6.17
C GLN A 211 8.82 -17.08 6.95
N HIS A 212 9.56 -17.95 6.26
CA HIS A 212 10.56 -18.82 6.89
C HIS A 212 11.82 -18.09 7.39
N GLU A 213 12.21 -16.99 6.74
CA GLU A 213 13.36 -16.19 7.17
C GLU A 213 13.04 -15.47 8.49
N ILE A 214 11.83 -14.90 8.58
CA ILE A 214 11.33 -14.25 9.81
C ILE A 214 11.23 -15.26 10.96
N PHE A 215 10.78 -16.49 10.68
CA PHE A 215 10.68 -17.55 11.68
C PHE A 215 12.06 -17.94 12.22
N ALA A 216 13.06 -18.11 11.34
CA ALA A 216 14.42 -18.46 11.74
C ALA A 216 15.05 -17.38 12.65
N VAL A 217 14.93 -16.10 12.28
CA VAL A 217 15.47 -14.99 13.07
C VAL A 217 14.76 -14.89 14.43
N THR A 218 13.43 -15.05 14.46
CA THR A 218 12.66 -14.99 15.71
C THR A 218 13.00 -16.16 16.64
N ALA A 219 13.18 -17.37 16.12
CA ALA A 219 13.58 -18.54 16.89
C ALA A 219 14.98 -18.36 17.52
N ALA A 220 15.95 -17.88 16.73
CA ALA A 220 17.29 -17.57 17.21
C ALA A 220 17.25 -16.51 18.33
N TYR A 221 16.47 -15.45 18.14
CA TYR A 221 16.32 -14.39 19.14
C TYR A 221 15.68 -14.89 20.44
N CYS A 222 14.63 -15.71 20.34
CA CYS A 222 13.97 -16.33 21.48
C CYS A 222 14.94 -17.22 22.28
N ALA A 223 15.74 -18.04 21.61
CA ALA A 223 16.74 -18.89 22.26
C ALA A 223 17.76 -18.07 23.08
N VAL A 224 18.24 -16.96 22.51
CA VAL A 224 19.17 -16.06 23.21
C VAL A 224 18.54 -15.48 24.47
N LEU A 225 17.30 -14.97 24.40
CA LEU A 225 16.63 -14.40 25.57
C LEU A 225 16.36 -15.45 26.67
N VAL A 226 15.94 -16.67 26.30
CA VAL A 226 15.69 -17.75 27.27
C VAL A 226 16.99 -18.17 27.99
N VAL A 227 18.12 -18.21 27.27
CA VAL A 227 19.42 -18.47 27.89
C VAL A 227 19.79 -17.36 28.88
N PHE A 228 19.57 -16.09 28.50
CA PHE A 228 19.84 -14.96 29.40
C PHE A 228 18.94 -14.96 30.64
N THR A 229 17.64 -15.28 30.52
CA THR A 229 16.73 -15.36 31.67
C THR A 229 17.11 -16.52 32.59
N ASN A 230 17.49 -17.66 32.03
CA ASN A 230 17.93 -18.83 32.81
C ASN A 230 19.23 -18.54 33.60
N GLN A 231 20.22 -17.92 32.95
CA GLN A 231 21.47 -17.51 33.62
C GLN A 231 21.22 -16.52 34.77
N ASN A 232 20.35 -15.52 34.56
CA ASN A 232 20.01 -14.55 35.59
C ASN A 232 19.26 -15.18 36.78
N THR A 233 18.41 -16.17 36.53
CA THR A 233 17.68 -16.89 37.58
C THR A 233 18.63 -17.74 38.44
N ASN A 234 19.57 -18.45 37.81
CA ASN A 234 20.52 -19.33 38.51
C ASN A 234 21.55 -18.55 39.33
N GLY A 235 21.98 -17.37 38.86
CA GLY A 235 22.94 -16.51 39.56
C GLY A 235 22.43 -15.95 40.90
N ASN A 236 21.12 -15.72 41.04
CA ASN A 236 20.51 -15.29 42.30
C ASN A 236 20.35 -16.43 43.32
N GLY A 237 20.32 -17.70 42.87
CA GLY A 237 20.20 -18.87 43.74
C GLY A 237 21.49 -19.25 44.47
N GLN A 238 22.66 -18.85 43.93
CA GLN A 238 23.96 -19.19 44.52
C GLN A 238 24.40 -18.25 45.66
N THR A 239 23.89 -17.03 45.73
CA THR A 239 24.26 -16.06 46.79
C THR A 239 23.67 -16.36 48.17
N SER A 240 22.78 -17.35 48.28
CA SER A 240 22.06 -17.66 49.54
C SER A 240 22.59 -18.88 50.31
N ILE A 241 23.64 -19.56 49.85
CA ILE A 241 24.07 -20.86 50.43
C ILE A 241 25.44 -20.79 51.14
N ALA A 242 26.17 -19.67 51.11
CA ALA A 242 27.49 -19.58 51.77
C ALA A 242 27.45 -18.83 53.12
N ILE A 243 26.86 -19.45 54.15
CA ILE A 243 27.23 -19.16 55.55
C ILE A 243 27.46 -20.50 56.25
N PRO A 244 28.71 -20.95 56.46
CA PRO A 244 28.97 -22.04 57.38
C PRO A 244 28.80 -21.50 58.80
N GLN A 245 27.82 -22.04 59.53
CA GLN A 245 27.69 -21.87 60.97
C GLN A 245 28.94 -22.48 61.62
N ALA A 246 29.87 -21.64 62.04
CA ALA A 246 30.88 -21.99 63.02
C ALA A 246 30.40 -21.47 64.38
N SER A 247 29.98 -22.37 65.26
CA SER A 247 29.76 -22.06 66.66
C SER A 247 30.22 -23.22 67.55
N SER A 248 31.21 -22.90 68.37
CA SER A 248 31.55 -23.43 69.70
C SER A 248 32.09 -24.84 69.81
#